data_AF-A5I855-F1
#
_entry.id   AF-A5I855-F1
#
_cell.length_a   1.000
_cell.length_b   1.000
_cell.length_c   1.000
_cell.angle_alpha   90.00
_cell.angle_beta   90.00
_cell.angle_gamma   90.00
#
_symmetry.space_group_name_H-M   'P 1'
#
loop_
_entity.id
_entity.type
_entity.pdbx_description
1 polymer ?
#
loop_
_entity_poly.entity_id
_entity_poly.type
_entity_poly.pdbx_seq_one_letter_code
_entity_poly.pdbx_strand_id
1 'polypeptide(L)'
;EVFEGYGVRYSTVARIGDLGFTASTLAGMREEEVDDMMAALSHLFRWDLLVGERYGIKAAIRAERRRLESLIFSHVSGAAHLSHHQHQMGYLFSSATTGYHLMPDDPRKRHLLLSPDHQNALDALSQEG
;
A
#
# COMPACT_ATOMS: atom_id res chain seq x y z
N GLU A 1 9.26 7.07 -9.61
CA GLU A 1 8.20 6.22 -9.06
C GLU A 1 8.71 4.99 -8.30
N VAL A 2 9.33 3.97 -8.91
CA VAL A 2 9.63 2.69 -8.20
C VAL A 2 10.38 2.87 -6.87
N PHE A 3 11.37 3.77 -6.81
CA PHE A 3 12.18 4.00 -5.61
C PHE A 3 11.65 5.12 -4.70
N GLU A 4 10.51 5.72 -5.03
CA GLU A 4 9.92 6.80 -4.26
C GLU A 4 9.45 6.31 -2.90
N GLY A 5 9.78 7.04 -1.83
CA GLY A 5 9.47 6.63 -0.45
C GLY A 5 10.36 5.52 0.11
N TYR A 6 11.29 4.94 -0.67
CA TYR A 6 12.18 3.86 -0.21
C TYR A 6 13.55 4.35 0.28
N GLY A 7 13.77 5.66 0.40
CA GLY A 7 15.03 6.21 0.93
C GLY A 7 16.23 6.07 -0.01
N VAL A 8 15.98 5.96 -1.33
CA VAL A 8 17.02 5.97 -2.36
C VAL A 8 17.19 7.38 -2.89
N ARG A 9 18.43 7.91 -2.91
CA ARG A 9 18.68 9.27 -3.41
C ARG A 9 18.39 9.34 -4.91
N TYR A 10 17.93 10.51 -5.36
CA TYR A 10 17.67 10.76 -6.77
C TYR A 10 18.90 10.48 -7.66
N SER A 11 20.10 10.87 -7.21
CA SER A 11 21.34 10.60 -7.96
C SER A 11 21.60 9.10 -8.17
N THR A 12 21.30 8.28 -7.17
CA THR A 12 21.40 6.81 -7.26
C THR A 12 20.38 6.25 -8.25
N VAL A 13 19.14 6.74 -8.19
CA VAL A 13 18.08 6.35 -9.15
C VAL A 13 18.45 6.72 -10.57
N ALA A 14 18.95 7.94 -10.79
CA ALA A 14 19.41 8.40 -12.10
C ALA A 14 20.55 7.52 -12.62
N ARG A 15 21.54 7.20 -11.77
CA ARG A 15 22.66 6.33 -12.15
C ARG A 15 22.21 4.93 -12.57
N ILE A 16 21.24 4.35 -11.85
CA ILE A 16 20.64 3.06 -12.21
C ILE A 16 19.94 3.16 -13.58
N GLY A 17 19.18 4.23 -13.81
CA GLY A 17 18.55 4.51 -15.10
C GLY A 17 19.55 4.70 -16.25
N ASP A 18 20.64 5.42 -16.00
CA ASP A 18 21.73 5.66 -16.98
C ASP A 18 22.46 4.36 -17.37
N LEU A 19 22.37 3.31 -16.54
CA LEU A 19 22.90 1.98 -16.84
C LEU A 19 21.89 1.10 -17.61
N GLY A 20 20.72 1.65 -17.96
CA GLY A 20 19.68 0.97 -18.72
C GLY A 20 18.75 0.10 -17.88
N PHE A 21 18.84 0.16 -16.54
CA PHE A 21 17.90 -0.57 -15.70
C PHE A 21 16.53 0.11 -15.70
N THR A 22 15.50 -0.69 -15.96
CA THR A 22 14.10 -0.27 -15.88
C THR A 22 13.40 -0.95 -14.70
N ALA A 23 12.23 -0.43 -14.32
CA ALA A 23 11.38 -1.03 -13.30
C ALA A 23 11.12 -2.53 -13.53
N SER A 24 10.76 -2.89 -14.76
CA SER A 24 10.45 -4.26 -15.14
C SER A 24 11.69 -5.16 -15.15
N THR A 25 12.83 -4.65 -15.66
CA THR A 25 14.11 -5.38 -15.61
C THR A 25 14.47 -5.73 -14.18
N LEU A 26 14.44 -4.74 -13.27
CA LEU A 26 14.79 -4.92 -11.87
C LEU A 26 13.83 -5.89 -11.16
N ALA A 27 12.53 -5.78 -11.42
CA ALA A 27 11.54 -6.69 -10.85
C ALA A 27 11.75 -8.15 -11.27
N GLY A 28 12.29 -8.38 -12.48
CA GLY A 28 12.61 -9.70 -13.01
C GLY A 28 13.91 -10.33 -12.47
N MET A 29 14.78 -9.55 -11.81
CA MET A 29 16.05 -10.04 -11.26
C MET A 29 15.86 -10.83 -9.96
N ARG A 30 16.59 -11.91 -9.76
CA ARG A 30 16.62 -12.60 -8.45
C ARG A 30 17.29 -11.71 -7.40
N GLU A 31 17.07 -12.02 -6.12
CA GLU A 31 17.56 -11.19 -5.02
C GLU A 31 19.10 -11.12 -5.03
N GLU A 32 19.75 -12.23 -5.32
CA GLU A 32 21.20 -12.32 -5.50
C GLU A 32 21.70 -11.49 -6.69
N GLU A 33 20.94 -11.41 -7.79
CA GLU A 33 21.31 -10.59 -8.95
C GLU A 33 21.20 -9.10 -8.64
N VAL A 34 20.23 -8.72 -7.79
CA VAL A 34 20.09 -7.35 -7.28
C VAL A 34 21.27 -7.01 -6.37
N ASP A 35 21.69 -7.94 -5.50
CA ASP A 35 22.88 -7.78 -4.66
C ASP A 35 24.16 -7.64 -5.49
N ASP A 36 24.34 -8.47 -6.53
CA ASP A 36 25.47 -8.39 -7.47
C ASP A 36 25.48 -7.06 -8.24
N MET A 37 24.32 -6.58 -8.68
CA MET A 37 24.18 -5.28 -9.33
C MET A 37 24.54 -4.12 -8.39
N MET A 38 24.11 -4.17 -7.12
CA MET A 38 24.51 -3.18 -6.11
C MET A 38 26.00 -3.24 -5.79
N ALA A 39 26.59 -4.45 -5.80
CA ALA A 39 28.03 -4.62 -5.66
C ALA A 39 28.79 -4.02 -6.86
N ALA A 40 28.32 -4.24 -8.09
CA ALA A 40 28.86 -3.62 -9.29
C ALA A 40 28.80 -2.09 -9.24
N LEU A 41 27.66 -1.52 -8.83
CA LEU A 41 27.53 -0.07 -8.59
C LEU A 41 28.58 0.44 -7.61
N SER A 42 28.81 -0.28 -6.52
CA SER A 42 29.72 0.12 -5.45
C SER A 42 31.19 0.00 -5.86
N HIS A 43 31.56 -1.10 -6.49
CA HIS A 43 32.95 -1.47 -6.70
C HIS A 43 33.46 -1.11 -8.10
N LEU A 44 32.65 -1.31 -9.14
CA LEU A 44 33.07 -1.03 -10.52
C LEU A 44 32.82 0.43 -10.88
N PHE A 45 31.66 0.97 -10.50
CA PHE A 45 31.29 2.35 -10.80
C PHE A 45 31.68 3.33 -9.68
N ARG A 46 32.30 2.83 -8.59
CA ARG A 46 32.71 3.61 -7.42
C ARG A 46 31.59 4.48 -6.86
N TRP A 47 30.35 4.01 -6.97
CA TRP A 47 29.18 4.72 -6.46
C TRP A 47 29.06 4.49 -4.96
N ASP A 48 29.10 5.56 -4.18
CA ASP A 48 28.97 5.48 -2.72
C ASP A 48 27.52 5.21 -2.34
N LEU A 49 27.15 3.93 -2.36
CA LEU A 49 25.81 3.47 -2.05
C LEU A 49 25.67 3.25 -0.54
N LEU A 50 24.90 4.12 0.09
CA LEU A 50 24.66 4.08 1.54
C LEU A 50 23.93 2.79 1.92
N VAL A 51 24.16 2.30 3.14
CA VAL A 51 23.50 1.10 3.67
C VAL A 51 21.97 1.22 3.55
N GLY A 52 21.40 2.38 3.91
CA GLY A 52 19.97 2.65 3.78
C GLY A 52 19.46 2.56 2.34
N GLU A 53 20.23 3.04 1.36
CA GLU A 53 19.87 2.93 -0.05
C GLU A 53 19.86 1.49 -0.54
N ARG A 54 20.78 0.64 -0.06
CA ARG A 54 20.80 -0.80 -0.40
C ARG A 54 19.52 -1.50 0.05
N TYR A 55 19.10 -1.22 1.28
CA TYR A 55 17.82 -1.76 1.79
C TYR A 55 16.63 -1.16 1.04
N GLY A 56 16.68 0.14 0.74
CA GLY A 56 15.66 0.84 -0.04
C GLY A 56 15.45 0.25 -1.43
N ILE A 57 16.54 -0.01 -2.15
CA ILE A 57 16.53 -0.62 -3.49
C ILE A 57 15.86 -2.00 -3.44
N LYS A 58 16.29 -2.86 -2.50
CA LYS A 58 15.67 -4.19 -2.33
C LYS A 58 14.19 -4.11 -1.99
N ALA A 59 13.83 -3.22 -1.06
CA ALA A 59 12.43 -3.04 -0.64
C ALA A 59 11.55 -2.56 -1.79
N ALA A 60 12.03 -1.59 -2.58
CA ALA A 60 11.36 -1.07 -3.76
C ALA A 60 11.14 -2.17 -4.81
N ILE A 61 12.18 -2.95 -5.13
CA ILE A 61 12.10 -4.03 -6.11
C ILE A 61 11.13 -5.12 -5.65
N ARG A 62 11.14 -5.50 -4.36
CA ARG A 62 10.17 -6.46 -3.82
C ARG A 62 8.74 -5.93 -3.86
N ALA A 63 8.54 -4.64 -3.64
CA ALA A 63 7.21 -4.04 -3.76
C ALA A 63 6.74 -4.02 -5.22
N GLU A 64 7.63 -3.69 -6.15
CA GLU A 64 7.33 -3.66 -7.58
C GLU A 64 7.03 -5.06 -8.12
N ARG A 65 7.78 -6.10 -7.69
CA ARG A 65 7.48 -7.49 -8.05
C ARG A 65 6.09 -7.91 -7.59
N ARG A 66 5.73 -7.62 -6.34
CA ARG A 66 4.37 -7.88 -5.80
C ARG A 66 3.30 -7.15 -6.59
N ARG A 67 3.57 -5.92 -7.02
CA ARG A 67 2.67 -5.15 -7.88
C ARG A 67 2.46 -5.86 -9.22
N LEU A 68 3.53 -6.23 -9.91
CA LEU A 68 3.45 -6.94 -11.20
C LEU A 68 2.75 -8.29 -11.09
N GLU A 69 3.08 -9.08 -10.05
CA GLU A 69 2.37 -10.32 -9.73
C GLU A 69 0.88 -10.07 -9.56
N SER A 70 0.49 -9.09 -8.73
CA SER A 70 -0.91 -8.71 -8.52
C SER A 70 -1.62 -8.33 -9.83
N LEU A 71 -0.96 -7.59 -10.73
CA LEU A 71 -1.53 -7.27 -12.04
C LEU A 71 -1.73 -8.53 -12.90
N ILE A 72 -0.76 -9.44 -12.91
CA ILE A 72 -0.83 -10.69 -13.69
C ILE A 72 -1.95 -11.58 -13.15
N PHE A 73 -2.04 -11.77 -11.83
CA PHE A 73 -3.11 -12.55 -11.20
C PHE A 73 -4.49 -11.92 -11.45
N SER A 74 -4.61 -10.59 -11.34
CA SER A 74 -5.86 -9.90 -11.66
C SER A 74 -6.28 -10.08 -13.13
N HIS A 75 -5.32 -10.15 -14.04
CA HIS A 75 -5.59 -10.34 -15.47
C HIS A 75 -5.96 -11.79 -15.81
N VAL A 76 -5.33 -12.77 -15.14
CA VAL A 76 -5.61 -14.20 -15.36
C VAL A 76 -6.92 -14.65 -14.69
N SER A 77 -7.31 -14.04 -13.56
CA SER A 77 -8.44 -14.51 -12.76
C SER A 77 -9.81 -13.94 -13.14
N GLY A 78 -9.92 -13.02 -14.11
CA GLY A 78 -11.21 -12.64 -14.73
C GLY A 78 -12.36 -12.29 -13.77
N ALA A 79 -12.09 -11.76 -12.57
CA ALA A 79 -13.02 -11.27 -11.53
C ALA A 79 -12.23 -11.17 -10.21
N ALA A 80 -12.45 -10.28 -9.25
CA ALA A 80 -13.38 -9.19 -9.10
C ALA A 80 -12.76 -8.20 -8.11
N HIS A 81 -13.03 -6.92 -8.35
CA HIS A 81 -13.02 -5.88 -7.34
C HIS A 81 -13.96 -6.27 -6.19
N LEU A 82 -13.40 -6.78 -5.09
CA LEU A 82 -14.09 -6.74 -3.80
C LEU A 82 -13.29 -5.84 -2.88
N SER A 83 -13.79 -4.60 -2.77
CA SER A 83 -13.46 -3.63 -1.75
C SER A 83 -13.34 -4.33 -0.40
N HIS A 84 -12.11 -4.47 0.10
CA HIS A 84 -11.88 -4.93 1.46
C HIS A 84 -12.01 -3.72 2.37
N HIS A 85 -13.17 -3.63 3.00
CA HIS A 85 -13.53 -2.75 4.11
C HIS A 85 -12.40 -2.73 5.16
N GLN A 86 -11.50 -1.75 5.09
CA GLN A 86 -10.42 -1.58 6.05
C GLN A 86 -10.98 -1.00 7.35
N HIS A 87 -11.61 -1.86 8.16
CA HIS A 87 -11.79 -1.61 9.58
C HIS A 87 -10.45 -1.83 10.28
N GLN A 88 -9.73 -0.72 10.45
CA GLN A 88 -9.18 -0.28 11.73
C GLN A 88 -9.10 -1.36 12.82
N MET A 89 -7.95 -2.03 12.94
CA MET A 89 -7.52 -2.71 14.16
C MET A 89 -6.08 -2.30 14.45
N GLY A 90 -5.94 -1.08 14.95
CA GLY A 90 -4.68 -0.51 15.42
C GLY A 90 -4.87 0.07 16.81
N TYR A 91 -5.08 -0.76 17.82
CA TYR A 91 -4.98 -0.34 19.22
C TYR A 91 -4.85 -1.53 20.16
N LEU A 92 -3.64 -2.09 20.26
CA LEU A 92 -3.18 -2.78 21.47
C LEU A 92 -1.68 -2.55 21.61
N PHE A 93 -1.27 -1.30 21.86
CA PHE A 93 -0.12 -0.97 22.70
C PHE A 93 -0.04 0.55 22.85
N SER A 94 -0.53 1.07 23.97
CA SER A 94 0.04 2.24 24.67
C SER A 94 -0.78 2.48 25.93
N SER A 95 -0.18 2.11 27.05
CA SER A 95 -0.65 2.41 28.39
C SER A 95 -0.45 3.90 28.68
N ALA A 96 -1.53 4.53 29.16
CA ALA A 96 -1.65 5.71 30.02
C ALA A 96 -0.47 6.69 30.09
N THR A 97 -0.65 7.99 29.83
CA THR A 97 -1.30 8.90 30.80
C THR A 97 -1.35 10.32 30.23
N THR A 98 -2.30 11.10 30.75
CA THR A 98 -2.36 12.58 30.79
C THR A 98 -2.90 13.33 29.58
N GLY A 99 -4.15 13.79 29.73
CA GLY A 99 -4.43 15.21 29.58
C GLY A 99 -5.01 15.69 28.24
N TYR A 100 -6.25 16.16 28.34
CA TYR A 100 -6.84 17.26 27.57
C TYR A 100 -7.34 16.96 26.14
N HIS A 101 -8.68 16.94 26.05
CA HIS A 101 -9.45 17.77 25.11
C HIS A 101 -9.14 17.62 23.61
N LEU A 102 -9.92 16.77 22.93
CA LEU A 102 -10.45 16.98 21.58
C LEU A 102 -11.36 15.78 21.27
N MET A 103 -12.67 15.96 21.36
CA MET A 103 -13.65 15.01 20.81
C MET A 103 -13.50 14.99 19.28
N PRO A 104 -13.16 13.87 18.62
CA PRO A 104 -13.48 13.71 17.22
C PRO A 104 -14.96 13.31 17.13
N ASP A 105 -15.69 14.06 16.33
CA ASP A 105 -17.10 13.89 15.99
C ASP A 105 -17.47 12.40 15.77
N ASP A 106 -18.26 11.83 16.69
CA ASP A 106 -18.68 10.42 16.63
C ASP A 106 -19.88 10.30 15.66
N PRO A 107 -19.74 9.62 14.51
CA PRO A 107 -20.83 9.45 13.56
C PRO A 107 -22.00 8.63 14.13
N ARG A 108 -21.82 7.94 15.27
CA ARG A 108 -22.88 7.14 15.91
C ARG A 108 -23.92 7.97 16.65
N LYS A 109 -23.62 9.22 17.04
CA LYS A 109 -24.62 10.10 17.69
C LYS A 109 -25.53 10.83 16.70
N ARG A 110 -25.11 11.00 15.45
CA ARG A 110 -25.92 11.69 14.42
C ARG A 110 -27.04 10.82 13.85
N HIS A 111 -26.91 9.49 13.91
CA HIS A 111 -27.87 8.57 13.31
C HIS A 111 -29.12 8.28 14.16
N LEU A 112 -29.18 8.77 15.41
CA LEU A 112 -30.28 8.50 16.35
C LEU A 112 -31.35 9.62 16.38
N LEU A 113 -31.27 10.64 15.50
CA LEU A 113 -32.18 11.79 15.53
C LEU A 113 -32.99 12.02 14.25
N LEU A 114 -33.05 11.07 13.33
CA LEU A 114 -34.06 11.06 12.27
C LEU A 114 -34.69 9.68 12.16
N SER A 115 -35.62 9.39 13.07
CA SER A 115 -36.77 8.54 12.74
C SER A 115 -37.74 9.37 11.91
N PRO A 116 -38.08 8.90 10.70
CA PRO A 116 -39.46 8.92 10.26
C PRO A 116 -39.93 7.47 10.11
N ASP A 117 -40.56 6.96 11.17
CA ASP A 117 -41.53 5.89 11.07
C ASP A 117 -42.61 6.24 10.03
N HIS A 118 -43.15 5.19 9.39
CA HIS A 118 -44.34 5.11 8.53
C HIS A 118 -44.14 5.04 7.02
N GLN A 119 -43.52 3.96 6.53
CA GLN A 119 -43.73 3.53 5.14
C GLN A 119 -44.00 2.02 4.99
N ASN A 120 -44.46 1.35 6.05
CA ASN A 120 -44.73 -0.10 6.04
C ASN A 120 -46.08 -0.51 6.63
N ALA A 121 -47.09 0.36 6.57
CA ALA A 121 -48.44 0.04 7.07
C ALA A 121 -49.49 -0.22 5.96
N LEU A 122 -49.13 -0.13 4.68
CA LEU A 122 -50.11 -0.29 3.57
C LEU A 122 -50.10 -1.66 2.88
N ASP A 123 -49.09 -2.51 3.12
CA ASP A 123 -49.01 -3.85 2.50
C ASP A 123 -49.82 -4.94 3.23
N ALA A 124 -50.35 -4.67 4.42
CA ALA A 124 -50.99 -5.68 5.27
C ALA A 124 -52.48 -5.93 4.97
N LEU A 125 -53.11 -5.25 3.99
CA LEU A 125 -54.54 -5.41 3.67
C LEU A 125 -54.82 -5.99 2.27
N SER A 126 -53.80 -6.35 1.50
CA SER A 126 -54.00 -6.85 0.11
C SER A 126 -53.99 -8.37 -0.02
N GLN A 127 -54.36 -9.10 1.04
CA GLN A 127 -54.40 -10.58 1.04
C GLN A 127 -55.70 -11.19 1.59
N GLU A 128 -56.81 -10.46 1.60
CA GLU A 128 -58.12 -11.04 1.83
C GLU A 128 -59.12 -10.56 0.77
N GLY A 129 -59.57 -11.48 -0.09
CA GLY A 129 -60.49 -11.25 -1.20
C GLY A 129 -60.38 -12.33 -2.26
#